data_AF-H9MCL9-F1
#
_entry.id   AF-H9MCL9-F1
#
_cell.length_a   1.000
_cell.length_b   1.000
_cell.length_c   1.000
_cell.angle_alpha   90.00
_cell.angle_beta   90.00
_cell.angle_gamma   90.00
#
_symmetry.space_group_name_H-M   'P 1'
#
loop_
_entity.id
_entity.type
_entity.pdbx_description
1 polymer ?
#
loop_
_entity_poly.entity_id
_entity_poly.type
_entity_poly.pdbx_seq_one_letter_code
_entity_poly.pdbx_strand_id
1 'polypeptide(L)' 'VDSISKALHKCGYQMRGFETMYNGHTGRKLSAMIFLGPTYYQRLKHMVDDKIHSRGRGPVQILTRQ' A
#
# COMPACT_ATOMS: atom_id res chain seq x y z
N VAL A 1 17.18 -13.12 14.30
CA VAL A 1 17.13 -11.71 13.86
C VAL A 1 18.53 -11.20 13.55
N ASP A 2 19.49 -11.38 14.47
CA ASP A 2 20.89 -10.95 14.28
C ASP A 2 21.58 -11.47 13.01
N SER A 3 21.27 -12.69 12.58
CA SER A 3 21.81 -13.26 11.33
C SER A 3 21.40 -12.45 10.10
N ILE A 4 20.12 -12.08 10.03
CA ILE A 4 19.55 -11.28 8.93
C ILE A 4 20.09 -9.86 8.99
N SER A 5 20.12 -9.24 10.17
CA SER A 5 20.69 -7.90 10.36
C SER A 5 22.16 -7.82 9.95
N LYS A 6 22.97 -8.84 10.28
CA LYS A 6 24.38 -8.92 9.86
C LYS A 6 24.52 -9.14 8.36
N ALA A 7 23.67 -9.97 7.75
CA ALA A 7 23.67 -10.18 6.30
C ALA A 7 23.30 -8.88 5.55
N LEU A 8 22.28 -8.16 6.02
CA LEU A 8 21.85 -6.88 5.46
C LEU A 8 22.96 -5.82 5.52
N HIS A 9 23.69 -5.76 6.65
CA HIS A 9 24.85 -4.88 6.81
C HIS A 9 26.02 -5.25 5.90
N LYS A 10 26.28 -6.54 5.67
CA LYS A 10 27.28 -6.99 4.70
C LYS A 10 26.93 -6.57 3.27
N CYS A 11 25.65 -6.42 2.96
CA CYS A 11 25.17 -5.90 1.69
C CYS A 11 25.18 -4.35 1.60
N GLY A 12 25.67 -3.64 2.63
CA GLY A 12 25.78 -2.18 2.65
C GLY A 12 24.53 -1.43 3.11
N TYR A 13 23.52 -2.13 3.62
CA TYR A 13 22.28 -1.53 4.12
C TYR A 13 22.27 -1.40 5.64
N GLN A 14 21.37 -0.57 6.16
CA GLN A 14 21.21 -0.41 7.60
C GLN A 14 20.66 -1.69 8.26
N MET A 15 21.22 -2.11 9.39
CA MET A 15 20.92 -3.41 10.06
C MET A 15 19.45 -3.65 10.42
N ARG A 16 18.65 -2.57 10.50
CA ARG A 16 17.23 -2.62 10.87
C ARG A 16 16.30 -2.28 9.69
N GLY A 17 16.83 -2.12 8.48
CA GLY A 17 16.04 -1.85 7.26
C GLY A 17 15.50 -0.42 7.14
N PHE A 18 16.00 0.53 7.94
CA PHE A 18 15.66 1.94 7.83
C PHE A 18 16.61 2.66 6.87
N GLU A 19 16.04 3.40 5.92
CA GLU A 19 16.79 4.14 4.91
C GLU A 19 16.40 5.63 4.89
N THR A 20 17.33 6.45 4.42
CA THR A 20 17.07 7.88 4.18
C THR A 20 16.33 8.05 2.86
N MET A 21 15.11 8.57 2.92
CA MET A 21 14.30 8.87 1.75
C MET A 21 14.19 10.38 1.51
N TYR A 22 13.96 10.74 0.26
CA TYR A 22 13.73 12.11 -0.18
C TYR A 22 12.28 12.29 -0.61
N ASN A 23 11.74 13.48 -0.39
CA ASN A 23 10.40 13.85 -0.81
C ASN A 23 10.34 13.91 -2.34
N GLY A 24 9.47 13.10 -2.96
CA GLY A 24 9.34 13.02 -4.42
C GLY A 24 8.82 14.29 -5.11
N HIS A 25 8.16 15.19 -4.37
CA HIS A 25 7.69 16.47 -4.92
C HIS A 25 8.74 17.58 -4.78
N THR A 26 9.44 17.67 -3.65
CA THR A 26 10.33 18.81 -3.33
C THR A 26 11.82 18.49 -3.40
N GLY A 27 12.19 17.21 -3.50
CA GLY A 27 13.59 16.75 -3.45
C GLY A 27 14.27 16.87 -2.08
N ARG A 28 13.59 17.39 -1.06
CA ARG A 28 14.15 17.54 0.29
C ARG A 28 14.21 16.21 1.03
N LYS A 29 15.27 16.00 1.83
CA LYS A 29 15.41 14.83 2.70
C LYS A 29 14.28 14.80 3.73
N LEU A 30 13.67 13.63 3.94
CA LEU A 30 12.69 13.43 5.00
C LEU A 30 13.38 13.48 6.36
N SER A 31 12.73 14.10 7.36
CA SER A 31 13.29 14.21 8.72
C SER A 31 13.38 12.85 9.43
N ALA A 32 12.59 11.86 9.02
CA ALA A 32 12.58 10.52 9.58
C ALA A 32 13.20 9.52 8.60
N MET A 33 13.83 8.48 9.14
CA MET A 33 14.23 7.31 8.35
C MET A 33 13.02 6.41 8.14
N ILE A 34 12.89 5.88 6.93
CA ILE A 34 11.74 5.07 6.53
C ILE A 34 12.16 3.60 6.48
N PHE A 35 11.38 2.73 7.12
CA PHE A 35 11.60 1.28 7.01
C PHE A 35 11.12 0.78 5.65
N LEU A 36 11.99 0.10 4.90
CA LEU A 36 11.71 -0.40 3.56
C LEU A 36 12.24 -1.83 3.40
N GLY A 37 11.48 -2.66 2.69
CA GLY A 37 11.94 -3.98 2.28
C GLY A 37 11.04 -4.61 1.22
N PRO A 38 11.56 -5.54 0.39
CA PRO A 38 10.74 -6.26 -0.56
C PRO A 38 9.71 -7.12 0.17
N THR A 39 8.43 -6.93 -0.16
CA THR A 39 7.31 -7.71 0.39
C THR A 39 6.48 -8.27 -0.75
N TYR A 40 6.11 -9.55 -0.67
CA TYR A 40 5.35 -10.23 -1.71
C TYR A 40 3.86 -9.88 -1.62
N TYR A 41 3.41 -8.97 -2.47
CA TYR A 41 2.00 -8.58 -2.54
C TYR A 41 1.18 -9.52 -3.43
N GLN A 42 -0.07 -9.76 -3.04
CA GLN A 42 -1.05 -10.50 -3.82
C GLN A 42 -2.25 -9.61 -4.15
N ARG A 43 -2.66 -9.58 -5.42
CA ARG A 43 -3.86 -8.88 -5.87
C ARG A 43 -5.07 -9.80 -5.74
N LEU A 44 -6.06 -9.39 -4.95
CA LEU A 44 -7.32 -10.13 -4.81
C LEU A 44 -8.33 -9.73 -5.88
N LYS A 45 -9.28 -10.61 -6.19
CA LYS A 45 -10.28 -10.43 -7.26
C LYS A 45 -11.28 -9.28 -7.06
N HIS A 46 -11.31 -8.67 -5.88
CA HIS A 46 -12.32 -7.66 -5.54
C HIS A 46 -11.95 -6.30 -6.12
N MET A 47 -12.34 -6.07 -7.38
CA MET A 47 -12.12 -4.80 -8.05
C MET A 47 -13.25 -3.81 -7.75
N VAL A 48 -12.94 -2.51 -7.85
CA VAL A 48 -13.95 -1.43 -7.75
C VAL A 48 -14.90 -1.48 -8.94
N ASP A 49 -14.39 -1.87 -10.11
CA ASP A 49 -15.17 -1.95 -11.36
C ASP A 49 -16.35 -2.93 -11.25
N ASP A 50 -16.16 -4.06 -10.57
CA ASP A 50 -17.25 -5.02 -10.31
C ASP A 50 -18.30 -4.50 -9.31
N LYS A 51 -18.02 -3.38 -8.63
CA LYS A 51 -18.83 -2.85 -7.51
C LYS A 51 -19.46 -1.50 -7.83
N ILE A 52 -19.10 -0.88 -8.96
CA ILE A 52 -19.64 0.42 -9.31
C ILE A 52 -21.11 0.29 -9.70
N HIS A 53 -21.99 1.02 -9.00
CA HIS A 53 -23.42 1.05 -9.31
C HIS A 53 -23.99 2.45 -9.02
N SER A 54 -24.89 2.91 -9.89
CA SER A 54 -25.64 4.15 -9.72
C SER A 54 -27.05 3.98 -10.27
N ARG A 55 -28.02 4.69 -9.67
CA ARG A 55 -29.43 4.61 -10.05
C ARG A 55 -30.13 5.97 -9.90
N GLY A 56 -30.63 6.51 -11.00
CA GLY A 56 -31.46 7.73 -11.00
C GLY A 56 -32.95 7.45 -10.73
N ARG A 57 -33.53 6.47 -11.45
CA ARG A 57 -34.85 5.83 -11.21
C ARG A 57 -34.78 4.39 -11.70
N GLY A 58 -35.59 3.49 -11.18
CA GLY A 58 -35.68 2.13 -11.71
C GLY A 58 -36.88 1.36 -11.16
N PRO A 59 -36.95 0.04 -11.39
CA PRO A 59 -38.06 -0.81 -10.96
C PRO A 59 -38.41 -0.68 -9.47
N VAL A 60 -39.68 -0.64 -9.15
CA VAL A 60 -40.20 -0.47 -7.80
C VAL A 60 -41.06 -1.69 -7.46
N GLN A 61 -41.00 -2.19 -6.24
CA GLN A 61 -41.79 -3.35 -5.82
C GLN A 61 -43.30 -3.06 -5.88
N ILE A 62 -44.09 -3.96 -6.48
CA ILE A 62 -45.51 -3.70 -6.81
C ILE A 62 -46.38 -3.44 -5.57
N LEU A 63 -46.21 -4.23 -4.50
CA LEU A 63 -47.04 -4.17 -3.31
C LEU A 63 -46.77 -2.91 -2.46
N THR A 64 -45.50 -2.56 -2.29
CA THR A 64 -45.06 -1.51 -1.35
C THR A 64 -44.71 -0.20 -2.05
N ARG A 65 -44.50 -0.24 -3.38
CA ARG A 65 -43.94 0.86 -4.17
C ARG A 65 -42.65 1.43 -3.57
N GLN A 66 -41.82 0.55 -3.01
CA GLN A 66 -40.47 0.84 -2.50
C GLN A 66 -39.39 0.33 -3.46
#